data_AF-A0A7X7PLG4-F1
#
_entry.id   AF-A0A7X7PLG4-F1
#
_cell.length_a   1.000
_cell.length_b   1.000
_cell.length_c   1.000
_cell.angle_alpha   90.00
_cell.angle_beta   90.00
_cell.angle_gamma   90.00
#
_symmetry.space_group_name_H-M   'P 1'
#
loop_
_entity.id
_entity.type
_entity.pdbx_description
1 polymer ?
#
loop_
_entity_poly.entity_id
_entity_poly.type
_entity_poly.pdbx_seq_one_letter_code
_entity_poly.pdbx_strand_id
1 'polypeptide(L)' 'RARALDAGAVLRAGVGGVAQPGALKCLHCHAAHALARPGYLLGERVLAEARAAAPLWCDDARCRQWTEEVPCASR' A
#
# COMPACT_ATOMS: atom_id res chain seq x y z
N ARG A 1 -16.60 -0.61 -8.11
CA ARG A 1 -15.82 -0.32 -6.88
C ARG A 1 -14.98 -1.56 -6.58
N ALA A 2 -13.65 -1.50 -6.65
CA ALA A 2 -12.81 -2.65 -6.37
C ALA A 2 -13.08 -3.13 -4.93
N ARG A 3 -13.41 -4.41 -4.78
CA ARG A 3 -13.64 -5.04 -3.47
C ARG A 3 -12.29 -5.53 -2.98
N ALA A 4 -11.93 -5.23 -1.73
CA ALA A 4 -10.74 -5.81 -1.12
C ALA A 4 -10.89 -7.35 -1.14
N LEU A 5 -9.89 -8.06 -1.67
CA LEU A 5 -9.91 -9.51 -1.90
C LEU A 5 -10.24 -10.31 -0.63
N ASP A 6 -9.96 -9.76 0.54
CA ASP A 6 -10.02 -10.43 1.84
C ASP A 6 -10.81 -9.65 2.91
N ALA A 7 -11.63 -8.67 2.49
CA ALA A 7 -12.35 -7.77 3.39
C ALA A 7 -11.46 -7.09 4.47
N GLY A 8 -10.17 -6.90 4.20
CA GLY A 8 -9.22 -6.26 5.12
C GLY A 8 -8.58 -7.21 6.14
N ALA A 9 -8.76 -8.53 6.01
CA ALA A 9 -8.15 -9.52 6.90
C ALA A 9 -6.61 -9.39 6.96
N VAL A 10 -5.95 -9.09 5.83
CA VAL A 10 -4.49 -8.88 5.74
C VAL A 10 -4.03 -7.70 6.59
N LEU A 11 -4.86 -6.69 6.82
CA LEU A 11 -4.51 -5.56 7.68
C LEU A 11 -4.36 -5.97 9.14
N ARG A 12 -5.01 -7.06 9.56
CA ARG A 12 -4.84 -7.64 10.91
C ARG A 12 -3.53 -8.39 11.06
N ALA A 13 -2.90 -8.82 9.97
CA ALA A 13 -1.59 -9.47 9.99
C ALA A 13 -0.44 -8.45 10.26
N GLY A 14 -0.76 -7.16 10.35
CA GLY A 14 0.20 -6.09 10.58
C GLY A 14 0.79 -5.56 9.28
N VAL A 15 1.95 -4.90 9.38
CA VAL A 15 2.59 -4.28 8.22
C VAL A 15 3.33 -5.37 7.45
N GLY A 16 2.95 -5.60 6.18
CA GLY A 16 3.59 -6.65 5.36
C GLY A 16 3.57 -8.04 6.01
N GLY A 17 2.53 -8.35 6.81
CA GLY A 17 2.42 -9.61 7.55
C GLY A 17 3.24 -9.69 8.85
N VAL A 18 3.83 -8.58 9.32
CA VAL A 18 4.51 -8.50 10.61
C VAL A 18 3.68 -7.66 11.58
N ALA A 19 3.29 -8.29 12.68
CA ALA A 19 2.55 -7.68 13.77
C ALA A 19 3.43 -7.27 14.97
N GLN A 20 4.71 -7.65 14.97
CA GLN A 20 5.65 -7.34 16.05
C GLN A 20 6.11 -5.88 15.96
N PRO A 21 5.80 -5.00 16.95
CA PRO A 21 6.09 -3.56 16.86
C PRO A 21 7.57 -3.20 16.71
N GLY A 22 8.47 -4.04 17.20
CA GLY A 22 9.93 -3.83 17.11
C GLY A 22 10.56 -4.31 15.80
N ALA A 23 9.82 -4.98 14.93
CA ALA A 23 10.32 -5.44 13.64
C ALA A 23 9.90 -4.48 12.53
N LEU A 24 10.87 -3.80 11.93
CA LEU A 24 10.63 -2.92 10.78
C LEU A 24 10.52 -3.77 9.51
N LYS A 25 9.41 -3.61 8.80
CA LYS A 25 9.35 -4.01 7.40
C LYS A 25 9.97 -2.93 6.53
N CYS A 26 10.19 -3.31 5.28
CA CYS A 26 10.54 -2.40 4.20
C CYS A 26 9.54 -1.24 4.09
N LEU A 27 10.05 -0.08 3.70
CA LEU A 27 9.36 1.21 3.74
C LEU A 27 8.03 1.22 2.96
N HIS A 28 7.99 0.55 1.81
CA HIS A 28 6.79 0.41 0.98
C HIS A 28 5.62 -0.33 1.67
N CYS A 29 5.90 -1.28 2.58
CA CYS A 29 4.84 -1.93 3.35
C CYS A 29 4.20 -0.95 4.34
N HIS A 30 5.00 -0.10 4.99
CA HIS A 30 4.50 0.94 5.90
C HIS A 30 3.70 2.00 5.15
N ALA A 31 4.15 2.40 3.95
CA ALA A 31 3.39 3.30 3.08
C ALA A 31 2.03 2.72 2.69
N ALA A 32 2.00 1.45 2.23
CA ALA A 32 0.76 0.76 1.90
C ALA A 32 -0.19 0.63 3.10
N HIS A 33 0.35 0.35 4.29
CA HIS A 33 -0.44 0.26 5.51
C HIS A 33 -1.07 1.61 5.90
N ALA A 34 -0.32 2.72 5.80
CA ALA A 34 -0.85 4.06 6.09
C ALA A 34 -1.95 4.48 5.10
N LEU A 35 -1.85 4.11 3.82
CA LEU A 35 -2.91 4.36 2.83
C LEU A 35 -4.22 3.64 3.19
N ALA A 36 -4.13 2.46 3.82
CA ALA A 36 -5.30 1.69 4.27
C ALA A 36 -5.77 2.07 5.69
N ARG A 37 -4.90 2.68 6.51
CA ARG A 37 -5.16 3.08 7.90
C ARG A 37 -4.55 4.46 8.20
N PRO A 38 -5.29 5.55 7.94
CA PRO A 38 -4.87 6.91 8.30
C PRO A 38 -4.57 7.05 9.81
N GLY A 39 -3.62 7.91 10.17
CA GLY A 39 -3.14 8.11 11.54
C GLY A 39 -1.92 7.26 11.92
N TYR A 40 -1.41 6.40 11.03
CA TYR A 40 -0.18 5.64 11.25
C TYR A 40 1.07 6.49 10.97
N LEU A 41 1.64 7.08 12.04
CA LEU A 41 2.69 8.10 11.96
C LEU A 41 3.89 7.78 11.07
N LEU A 42 4.47 6.57 11.19
CA LEU A 42 5.64 6.20 10.38
C LEU A 42 5.29 6.17 8.88
N GLY A 43 4.18 5.53 8.52
CA GLY A 43 3.77 5.44 7.12
C GLY A 43 3.33 6.79 6.56
N GLU A 44 2.72 7.66 7.36
CA GLU A 44 2.43 9.04 6.96
C GLU A 44 3.71 9.83 6.69
N ARG A 45 4.74 9.67 7.52
CA ARG A 45 6.03 10.33 7.29
C ARG A 45 6.68 9.85 5.99
N VAL A 46 6.67 8.55 5.74
CA VAL A 46 7.14 7.97 4.47
C VAL A 46 6.42 8.59 3.27
N LEU A 47 5.09 8.68 3.33
CA LEU A 47 4.30 9.26 2.25
C LEU A 47 4.58 10.76 2.07
N ALA A 48 4.84 11.50 3.14
CA ALA A 48 5.19 12.92 3.08
C ALA A 48 6.54 13.14 2.37
N GLU A 49 7.59 12.39 2.74
CA GLU A 49 8.90 12.48 2.08
C GLU A 49 8.80 12.08 0.61
N ALA A 50 8.04 11.03 0.29
CA ALA A 50 7.85 10.60 -1.09
C ALA A 50 7.10 11.66 -1.93
N ARG A 51 6.08 12.33 -1.36
CA ARG A 51 5.38 13.46 -2.01
C ARG A 51 6.27 14.67 -2.24
N ALA A 52 7.18 14.94 -1.31
CA ALA A 52 8.11 16.05 -1.44
C ALA A 52 9.10 15.82 -2.59
N ALA A 53 9.46 14.56 -2.86
CA ALA A 53 10.32 14.20 -3.98
C ALA A 53 9.60 14.23 -5.33
N ALA A 54 8.36 13.72 -5.41
CA ALA A 54 7.57 13.70 -6.64
C ALA A 54 6.06 13.44 -6.36
N PRO A 55 5.16 13.78 -7.29
CA PRO A 55 3.77 13.35 -7.22
C PRO A 55 3.65 11.83 -7.11
N LEU A 56 2.95 11.34 -6.08
CA LEU A 56 2.77 9.89 -5.86
C LEU A 56 1.88 9.22 -6.91
N TRP A 57 0.98 9.99 -7.51
CA TRP A 57 0.01 9.49 -8.47
C TRP A 57 0.06 10.33 -9.72
N CYS A 58 -0.38 9.72 -10.80
CA CYS A 58 -0.56 10.39 -12.06
C CYS A 58 -1.88 11.17 -12.10
N ASP A 59 -1.83 12.43 -12.51
CA ASP A 59 -3.03 13.26 -12.68
C ASP A 59 -3.83 12.90 -13.95
N ASP A 60 -3.22 12.15 -14.87
CA ASP A 60 -3.75 11.72 -16.16
C ASP A 60 -4.29 10.26 -16.16
N ALA A 61 -4.32 9.62 -14.99
CA ALA A 61 -4.73 8.22 -14.83
C ALA A 61 -3.94 7.17 -15.64
N ARG A 62 -2.69 7.45 -16.06
CA ARG A 62 -1.80 6.45 -16.72
C ARG A 62 -1.54 5.18 -15.89
N CYS A 63 -1.81 5.21 -14.58
CA CYS A 63 -1.72 4.05 -13.70
C CYS A 63 -2.77 2.96 -14.00
N ARG A 64 -3.87 3.28 -14.72
CA ARG A 64 -4.93 2.32 -15.05
C ARG A 64 -4.43 1.09 -15.82
N GLN A 65 -3.37 1.24 -16.61
CA GLN A 65 -2.73 0.12 -17.32
C GLN A 65 -2.27 -1.03 -16.39
N TRP A 66 -2.06 -0.74 -15.10
CA TRP A 66 -1.64 -1.71 -14.09
C TRP A 66 -2.81 -2.22 -13.22
N THR A 67 -4.03 -1.75 -13.45
CA THR A 67 -5.23 -2.14 -12.69
C THR A 67 -6.04 -3.24 -13.37
N GLU A 68 -5.75 -3.53 -14.64
CA GLU A 68 -6.32 -4.68 -15.33
C GLU A 68 -5.62 -5.94 -14.85
N GLU A 69 -6.41 -6.90 -14.34
CA GLU A 69 -5.90 -8.20 -13.91
C GLU A 69 -5.18 -8.86 -15.08
N VAL A 70 -3.88 -9.15 -14.93
CA VAL A 70 -3.26 -10.22 -15.72
C VAL A 70 -3.84 -11.52 -15.18
N PRO A 71 -4.65 -12.27 -15.94
CA PRO A 71 -5.23 -13.51 -15.42
C PRO A 71 -4.09 -14.44 -15.00
N CYS A 72 -4.15 -14.95 -13.77
CA CYS A 72 -3.20 -15.94 -13.24
C CYS A 72 -3.35 -17.34 -13.89
N ALA A 73 -3.84 -17.42 -15.12
CA ALA A 73 -4.19 -18.67 -15.80
C ALA A 73 -3.49 -18.75 -17.17
N SER A 74 -2.17 -19.01 -17.14
CA SER A 74 -1.41 -19.49 -18.31
C SER A 74 -0.17 -20.30 -17.91
N ARG A 75 -0.24 -21.01 -16.78
CA ARG A 75 0.71 -22.08 -16.44
C ARG A 75 -0.03 -23.37 -16.18
#